data_AF-A0A973J0S0-F1
#
_entry.id   AF-A0A973J0S0-F1
#
_cell.length_a   1.000
_cell.length_b   1.000
_cell.length_c   1.000
_cell.angle_alpha   90.00
_cell.angle_beta   90.00
_cell.angle_gamma   90.00
#
_symmetry.space_group_name_H-M   'P 1'
#
loop_
_entity.id
_entity.type
_entity.pdbx_description
1 polymer ?
#
loop_
_entity_poly.entity_id
_entity_poly.type
_entity_poly.pdbx_seq_one_letter_code
_entity_poly.pdbx_strand_id
1 'polypeptide(L)'
;MKTIGYIEEERLSHIPKKLWLSHEFCFYLHDQIAHLLIQYENNGVQDTVVEALLQTISQSDTEIKEFNIIELLKNMDGDEPYRHHIFSHVIMALTSDMLHFLHESLKCFEKHKLSVAFSLLRKPLKEHLLFLSWILADEDDFLTRFEKDTHKTLSDVKKEKQLFILKEAAKKVAAREMFDYELIWNIIYSKKHENGFEPTWQRATHLITYMGEFQKTEDFNINFIFENSSINGYYHEFVYSKLPYILMFLTQITLECFSRLYPLHNKTIDHLILTTMGCYESLYLSGRKQPIARLFKNSFKDFLQCIHCGNDLQIKRKYAPLFYLREQLYCEHCNLITEFPLYWLMSQANLSINRDK
;
A
#
# COMPACT_ATOMS: atom_id res chain seq x y z
N MET A 1 0.18 -10.88 -22.66
CA MET A 1 1.46 -10.47 -22.08
C MET A 1 1.66 -11.36 -20.87
N LYS A 2 2.87 -11.89 -20.65
CA LYS A 2 3.13 -12.79 -19.51
C LYS A 2 3.66 -12.02 -18.30
N THR A 3 4.46 -10.98 -18.54
CA THR A 3 5.08 -10.12 -17.54
C THR A 3 5.02 -8.66 -18.00
N ILE A 4 5.02 -7.73 -17.04
CA ILE A 4 5.19 -6.28 -17.25
C ILE A 4 6.67 -5.96 -17.56
N GLY A 5 7.58 -6.82 -17.12
CA GLY A 5 9.02 -6.58 -17.14
C GLY A 5 9.46 -5.68 -15.98
N TYR A 6 8.67 -5.65 -14.89
CA TYR A 6 9.02 -4.95 -13.66
C TYR A 6 9.97 -5.79 -12.80
N ILE A 7 9.81 -7.11 -12.85
CA ILE A 7 10.67 -8.09 -12.19
C ILE A 7 11.23 -9.04 -13.25
N GLU A 8 12.48 -9.46 -13.08
CA GLU A 8 13.13 -10.48 -13.91
C GLU A 8 12.35 -11.80 -13.89
N GLU A 9 12.14 -12.42 -15.06
CA GLU A 9 11.33 -13.64 -15.19
C GLU A 9 11.84 -14.81 -14.32
N GLU A 10 13.16 -14.88 -14.07
CA GLU A 10 13.78 -15.92 -13.25
C GLU A 10 13.23 -15.93 -11.82
N ARG A 11 12.99 -14.74 -11.26
CA ARG A 11 12.40 -14.55 -9.92
C ARG A 11 10.93 -14.98 -9.86
N LEU A 12 10.24 -15.04 -11.00
CA LEU A 12 8.82 -15.41 -11.10
C LEU A 12 8.62 -16.91 -11.34
N SER A 13 9.69 -17.68 -11.48
CA SER A 13 9.68 -19.09 -11.89
C SER A 13 8.77 -19.99 -11.04
N HIS A 14 8.67 -19.76 -9.73
CA HIS A 14 7.82 -20.53 -8.82
C HIS A 14 6.38 -19.98 -8.66
N ILE A 15 6.08 -18.85 -9.29
CA ILE A 15 4.73 -18.26 -9.29
C ILE A 15 4.00 -18.72 -10.56
N PRO A 16 2.72 -19.13 -10.48
CA PRO A 16 1.94 -19.46 -11.68
C PRO A 16 1.90 -18.29 -12.68
N LYS A 17 2.16 -18.57 -13.96
CA LYS A 17 2.25 -17.54 -15.03
C LYS A 17 1.05 -16.61 -15.13
N LYS A 18 -0.14 -17.09 -14.77
CA LYS A 18 -1.38 -16.29 -14.78
C LYS A 18 -1.39 -15.18 -13.69
N LEU A 19 -0.52 -15.28 -12.69
CA LEU A 19 -0.44 -14.38 -11.53
C LEU A 19 0.80 -13.48 -11.56
N TRP A 20 1.68 -13.62 -12.56
CA TRP A 20 2.89 -12.81 -12.68
C TRP A 20 2.60 -11.31 -12.67
N LEU A 21 1.62 -10.87 -13.46
CA LEU A 21 1.21 -9.46 -13.51
C LEU A 21 0.73 -8.94 -12.16
N SER A 22 0.00 -9.77 -11.40
CA SER A 22 -0.49 -9.41 -10.07
C SER A 22 0.64 -9.29 -9.06
N HIS A 23 1.62 -10.19 -9.12
CA HIS A 23 2.81 -10.15 -8.27
C HIS A 23 3.69 -8.94 -8.57
N GLU A 24 3.96 -8.68 -9.86
CA GLU A 24 4.69 -7.48 -10.29
C GLU A 24 3.97 -6.21 -9.87
N PHE A 25 2.63 -6.18 -9.92
CA PHE A 25 1.85 -5.06 -9.45
C PHE A 25 1.96 -4.84 -7.93
N CYS A 26 1.97 -5.90 -7.11
CA CYS A 26 2.25 -5.79 -5.68
C CYS A 26 3.63 -5.18 -5.39
N PHE A 27 4.66 -5.63 -6.11
CA PHE A 27 6.01 -5.09 -6.00
C PHE A 27 6.08 -3.62 -6.44
N TYR A 28 5.40 -3.26 -7.52
CA TYR A 28 5.29 -1.88 -7.95
C TYR A 28 4.68 -1.00 -6.85
N LEU A 29 3.55 -1.41 -6.26
CA LEU A 29 2.89 -0.66 -5.18
C LEU A 29 3.82 -0.49 -3.96
N HIS A 30 4.54 -1.55 -3.58
CA HIS A 30 5.56 -1.49 -2.55
C HIS A 30 6.62 -0.42 -2.86
N ASP A 31 7.19 -0.45 -4.06
CA ASP A 31 8.27 0.45 -4.45
C ASP A 31 7.80 1.90 -4.57
N GLN A 32 6.53 2.15 -4.92
CA GLN A 32 5.96 3.50 -4.88
C GLN A 32 5.92 4.08 -3.46
N ILE A 33 5.54 3.26 -2.47
CA ILE A 33 5.56 3.68 -1.05
C ILE A 33 7.01 3.88 -0.59
N ALA A 34 7.95 3.02 -1.02
CA ALA A 34 9.36 3.17 -0.70
C ALA A 34 9.97 4.46 -1.30
N HIS A 35 9.65 4.77 -2.56
CA HIS A 35 10.07 6.03 -3.18
C HIS A 35 9.51 7.24 -2.45
N LEU A 36 8.25 7.18 -2.00
CA LEU A 36 7.65 8.23 -1.18
C LEU A 36 8.45 8.41 0.12
N LEU A 37 8.73 7.33 0.85
CA LEU A 37 9.52 7.39 2.09
C LEU A 37 10.89 8.02 1.86
N ILE A 38 11.63 7.58 0.84
CA ILE A 38 12.96 8.11 0.50
C ILE A 38 12.88 9.61 0.16
N GLN A 39 11.85 10.04 -0.57
CA GLN A 39 11.64 11.46 -0.87
C GLN A 39 11.38 12.27 0.39
N TYR A 40 10.64 11.74 1.37
CA TYR A 40 10.41 12.41 2.64
C TYR A 40 11.68 12.51 3.48
N GLU A 41 12.44 11.41 3.59
CA GLU A 41 13.73 11.37 4.29
C GLU A 41 14.71 12.40 3.71
N ASN A 42 14.82 12.46 2.38
CA ASN A 42 15.71 13.40 1.70
C ASN A 42 15.31 14.87 1.89
N ASN A 43 14.03 15.16 2.20
CA ASN A 43 13.56 16.51 2.48
C ASN A 43 13.67 16.89 3.97
N GLY A 44 14.14 15.99 4.85
CA GLY A 44 14.40 16.30 6.26
C GLY A 44 13.15 16.68 7.07
N VAL A 45 11.94 16.30 6.62
CA VAL A 45 10.67 16.80 7.18
C VAL A 45 10.58 16.55 8.70
N GLN A 46 11.04 15.38 9.17
CA GLN A 46 11.05 15.00 10.59
C GLN A 46 11.94 15.89 11.47
N ASP A 47 13.01 16.44 10.89
CA ASP A 47 14.02 17.22 11.61
C ASP A 47 13.67 18.71 11.65
N THR A 48 12.79 19.18 10.75
CA THR A 48 12.38 20.60 10.64
C THR A 48 11.99 21.25 11.98
N VAL A 49 11.22 20.54 12.80
CA VAL A 49 10.77 21.05 14.11
C VAL A 49 11.93 21.11 15.11
N VAL A 50 12.79 20.08 15.10
CA VAL A 50 13.96 20.01 16.00
C VAL A 50 14.98 21.08 15.63
N GLU A 51 15.24 21.26 14.33
CA GLU A 51 16.13 22.31 13.81
C GLU A 51 15.62 23.70 14.17
N ALA A 52 14.33 23.99 13.97
CA ALA A 52 13.73 25.27 14.35
C ALA A 52 13.82 25.53 15.87
N LEU A 53 13.61 24.49 16.68
CA LEU A 53 13.71 24.56 18.13
C LEU A 53 15.17 24.83 18.57
N LEU A 54 16.13 24.09 18.01
CA LEU A 54 17.55 24.29 18.28
C LEU A 54 18.03 25.68 17.84
N GLN A 55 17.57 26.19 16.70
CA GLN A 55 17.87 27.55 16.25
C GLN A 55 17.33 28.61 17.23
N THR A 56 16.12 28.42 17.74
CA THR A 56 15.50 29.33 18.71
C THR A 56 16.24 29.30 20.06
N ILE A 57 16.61 28.11 20.53
CA ILE A 57 17.36 27.93 21.79
C ILE A 57 18.80 28.43 21.66
N SER A 58 19.45 28.28 20.50
CA SER A 58 20.80 28.81 20.27
C SER A 58 20.86 30.34 20.32
N GLN A 59 19.72 31.01 20.14
CA GLN A 59 19.58 32.46 20.26
C GLN A 59 19.23 32.93 21.67
N SER A 60 18.86 32.02 22.58
CA SER A 60 18.66 32.30 24.00
C SER A 60 19.84 31.75 24.82
N ASP A 61 20.41 32.54 25.73
CA ASP A 61 21.56 32.19 26.61
C ASP A 61 21.22 31.11 27.68
N THR A 62 20.53 30.06 27.27
CA THR A 62 20.03 28.99 28.14
C THR A 62 20.92 27.76 27.98
N GLU A 63 21.67 27.44 29.03
CA GLU A 63 22.46 26.21 29.10
C GLU A 63 21.55 24.98 28.98
N ILE A 64 21.74 24.21 27.90
CA ILE A 64 20.98 22.99 27.63
C ILE A 64 21.53 21.86 28.51
N LYS A 65 20.91 21.60 29.65
CA LYS A 65 20.96 20.28 30.29
C LYS A 65 20.10 19.32 29.46
N GLU A 66 20.44 18.03 29.45
CA GLU A 66 19.71 16.94 28.79
C GLU A 66 18.19 17.00 29.05
N PHE A 67 17.47 17.79 28.27
CA PHE A 67 16.03 17.81 28.27
C PHE A 67 15.57 16.88 27.15
N ASN A 68 14.59 16.04 27.47
CA ASN A 68 13.90 15.26 26.47
C ASN A 68 13.19 16.24 25.52
N ILE A 69 13.59 16.27 24.24
CA ILE A 69 13.03 17.17 23.22
C ILE A 69 11.50 17.10 23.20
N ILE A 70 10.93 15.92 23.49
CA ILE A 70 9.50 15.68 23.63
C ILE A 70 8.88 16.48 24.79
N GLU A 71 9.53 16.54 25.95
CA GLU A 71 9.05 17.32 27.10
C GLU A 71 9.14 18.82 26.84
N LEU A 72 10.19 19.27 26.15
CA LEU A 72 10.31 20.67 25.71
C LEU A 72 9.20 21.07 24.74
N LEU A 73 8.94 20.25 23.72
CA LEU A 73 7.87 20.47 22.75
C LEU A 73 6.49 20.49 23.42
N LYS A 74 6.28 19.64 24.43
CA LYS A 74 5.01 19.57 25.19
C LYS A 74 4.80 20.76 26.12
N ASN A 75 5.88 21.38 26.59
CA ASN A 75 5.86 22.55 27.48
C ASN A 75 5.84 23.88 26.73
N MET A 76 6.06 23.88 25.41
CA MET A 76 5.87 25.08 24.57
C MET A 76 4.38 25.38 24.41
N ASP A 77 4.02 26.67 24.36
CA ASP A 77 2.66 27.12 24.09
C ASP A 77 2.28 26.79 22.62
N GLY A 78 1.81 25.55 22.40
CA GLY A 78 1.33 25.07 21.12
C GLY A 78 1.43 23.54 21.00
N ASP A 79 0.29 22.86 20.86
CA ASP A 79 0.24 21.40 20.65
C ASP A 79 0.73 21.00 19.24
N GLU A 80 0.77 21.95 18.30
CA GLU A 80 1.01 21.70 16.87
C GLU A 80 2.45 21.26 16.54
N PRO A 81 3.53 21.90 17.04
CA PRO A 81 4.90 21.43 16.78
C PRO A 81 5.18 20.06 17.41
N TYR A 82 4.65 19.82 18.61
CA TYR A 82 4.74 18.54 19.29
C TYR A 82 4.10 17.42 18.47
N ARG A 83 2.84 17.62 18.05
CA ARG A 83 2.12 16.69 17.17
C ARG A 83 2.86 16.41 15.89
N HIS A 84 3.31 17.46 15.20
CA HIS A 84 4.03 17.31 13.94
C HIS A 84 5.28 16.45 14.11
N HIS A 85 6.06 16.70 15.17
CA HIS A 85 7.25 15.91 15.48
C HIS A 85 6.91 14.43 15.75
N ILE A 86 5.91 14.15 16.59
CA ILE A 86 5.50 12.77 16.90
C ILE A 86 4.99 12.05 15.66
N PHE A 87 4.07 12.66 14.91
CA PHE A 87 3.46 12.00 13.76
C PHE A 87 4.42 11.80 12.59
N SER A 88 5.34 12.74 12.33
CA SER A 88 6.38 12.55 11.32
C SER A 88 7.24 11.33 11.63
N HIS A 89 7.76 11.23 12.84
CA HIS A 89 8.58 10.09 13.28
C HIS A 89 7.80 8.78 13.26
N VAL A 90 6.58 8.77 13.79
CA VAL A 90 5.74 7.56 13.84
C VAL A 90 5.36 7.08 12.44
N ILE A 91 4.91 7.96 11.54
CA ILE A 91 4.53 7.60 10.17
C ILE A 91 5.75 7.07 9.41
N MET A 92 6.91 7.72 9.51
CA MET A 92 8.13 7.30 8.84
C MET A 92 8.62 5.95 9.35
N ALA A 93 8.75 5.78 10.67
CA ALA A 93 9.21 4.53 11.27
C ALA A 93 8.27 3.36 10.97
N LEU A 94 6.95 3.56 11.11
CA LEU A 94 5.95 2.54 10.77
C LEU A 94 6.02 2.16 9.29
N THR A 95 6.16 3.14 8.40
CA THR A 95 6.24 2.89 6.96
C THR A 95 7.52 2.14 6.60
N SER A 96 8.67 2.53 7.17
CA SER A 96 9.96 1.86 6.93
C SER A 96 9.94 0.40 7.37
N ASP A 97 9.50 0.10 8.61
CA ASP A 97 9.41 -1.28 9.10
C ASP A 97 8.44 -2.10 8.23
N MET A 98 7.27 -1.54 7.93
CA MET A 98 6.26 -2.17 7.07
C MET A 98 6.81 -2.57 5.70
N LEU A 99 7.59 -1.69 5.04
CA LEU A 99 8.18 -1.96 3.73
C LEU A 99 9.17 -3.12 3.78
N HIS A 100 10.03 -3.21 4.79
CA HIS A 100 10.95 -4.35 4.94
C HIS A 100 10.21 -5.68 5.04
N PHE A 101 9.16 -5.75 5.85
CA PHE A 101 8.35 -6.97 6.00
C PHE A 101 7.58 -7.30 4.70
N LEU A 102 7.02 -6.30 4.01
CA LEU A 102 6.35 -6.50 2.73
C LEU A 102 7.31 -7.00 1.66
N HIS A 103 8.48 -6.37 1.52
CA HIS A 103 9.50 -6.78 0.56
C HIS A 103 9.92 -8.23 0.77
N GLU A 104 10.29 -8.60 2.00
CA GLU A 104 10.75 -9.96 2.29
C GLU A 104 9.61 -10.98 2.15
N SER A 105 8.37 -10.61 2.50
CA SER A 105 7.20 -11.45 2.23
C SER A 105 7.03 -11.73 0.73
N LEU A 106 7.11 -10.70 -0.12
CA LEU A 106 6.98 -10.86 -1.57
C LEU A 106 8.11 -11.70 -2.16
N LYS A 107 9.35 -11.50 -1.70
CA LYS A 107 10.51 -12.35 -2.03
C LYS A 107 10.33 -13.80 -1.58
N CYS A 108 9.69 -14.03 -0.44
CA CYS A 108 9.39 -15.39 0.02
C CYS A 108 8.34 -16.08 -0.87
N PHE A 109 7.35 -15.35 -1.41
CA PHE A 109 6.44 -15.89 -2.41
C PHE A 109 7.17 -16.30 -3.70
N GLU A 110 8.13 -15.49 -4.17
CA GLU A 110 9.00 -15.85 -5.32
C GLU A 110 9.76 -17.16 -5.11
N LYS A 111 10.17 -17.44 -3.87
CA LYS A 111 10.91 -18.65 -3.49
C LYS A 111 10.00 -19.81 -3.06
N HIS A 112 8.67 -19.68 -3.22
CA HIS A 112 7.67 -20.64 -2.74
C HIS A 112 7.74 -20.94 -1.22
N LYS A 113 8.30 -20.03 -0.41
CA LYS A 113 8.39 -20.18 1.05
C LYS A 113 7.12 -19.66 1.73
N LEU A 114 5.99 -20.33 1.51
CA LEU A 114 4.66 -19.82 1.84
C LEU A 114 4.44 -19.55 3.34
N SER A 115 4.84 -20.47 4.23
CA SER A 115 4.72 -20.26 5.68
C SER A 115 5.47 -19.00 6.13
N VAL A 116 6.71 -18.81 5.64
CA VAL A 116 7.51 -17.64 5.96
C VAL A 116 6.87 -16.37 5.36
N ALA A 117 6.44 -16.43 4.10
CA ALA A 117 5.78 -15.31 3.42
C ALA A 117 4.54 -14.84 4.18
N PHE A 118 3.62 -15.76 4.52
CA PHE A 118 2.41 -15.42 5.25
C PHE A 118 2.70 -14.94 6.68
N SER A 119 3.70 -15.50 7.35
CA SER A 119 4.10 -15.03 8.69
C SER A 119 4.61 -13.58 8.66
N LEU A 120 5.42 -13.24 7.66
CA LEU A 120 5.92 -11.87 7.47
C LEU A 120 4.81 -10.91 7.06
N LEU A 121 3.91 -11.31 6.17
CA LEU A 121 2.81 -10.48 5.65
C LEU A 121 1.81 -10.06 6.74
N ARG A 122 1.68 -10.84 7.81
CA ARG A 122 0.77 -10.57 8.93
C ARG A 122 1.01 -9.20 9.54
N LYS A 123 2.25 -8.84 9.86
CA LYS A 123 2.58 -7.61 10.60
C LYS A 123 2.25 -6.34 9.77
N PRO A 124 2.65 -6.21 8.49
CA PRO A 124 2.23 -5.09 7.63
C PRO A 124 0.72 -4.89 7.54
N LEU A 125 -0.04 -5.96 7.26
CA LEU A 125 -1.45 -5.82 6.94
C LEU A 125 -2.34 -5.71 8.18
N LYS A 126 -1.98 -6.39 9.27
CA LYS A 126 -2.80 -6.43 10.49
C LYS A 126 -2.50 -5.30 11.46
N GLU A 127 -1.24 -4.86 11.53
CA GLU A 127 -0.80 -3.92 12.57
C GLU A 127 -0.44 -2.57 11.94
N HIS A 128 0.51 -2.51 11.00
CA HIS A 128 0.92 -1.24 10.40
C HIS A 128 -0.21 -0.53 9.66
N LEU A 129 -0.95 -1.25 8.82
CA LEU A 129 -2.11 -0.67 8.12
C LEU A 129 -3.15 -0.13 9.11
N LEU A 130 -3.39 -0.82 10.24
CA LEU A 130 -4.34 -0.37 11.25
C LEU A 130 -3.87 0.94 11.90
N PHE A 131 -2.59 1.01 12.29
CA PHE A 131 -2.04 2.19 12.95
C PHE A 131 -1.99 3.39 12.02
N LEU A 132 -1.53 3.23 10.79
CA LEU A 132 -1.57 4.30 9.78
C LEU A 132 -3.01 4.75 9.51
N SER A 133 -3.94 3.81 9.40
CA SER A 133 -5.37 4.12 9.24
C SER A 133 -5.93 4.85 10.47
N TRP A 134 -5.46 4.52 11.68
CA TRP A 134 -5.89 5.17 12.92
C TRP A 134 -5.41 6.61 12.99
N ILE A 135 -4.14 6.86 12.68
CA ILE A 135 -3.57 8.21 12.59
C ILE A 135 -4.38 9.08 11.62
N LEU A 136 -4.82 8.51 10.51
CA LEU A 136 -5.71 9.21 9.59
C LEU A 136 -7.12 9.38 10.13
N ALA A 137 -7.73 8.33 10.70
CA ALA A 137 -9.11 8.37 11.15
C ALA A 137 -9.32 9.38 12.29
N ASP A 138 -8.50 9.29 13.33
CA ASP A 138 -8.65 9.99 14.60
C ASP A 138 -7.27 10.15 15.26
N GLU A 139 -6.60 11.24 14.91
CA GLU A 139 -5.26 11.56 15.36
C GLU A 139 -5.20 11.79 16.88
N ASP A 140 -6.25 12.41 17.44
CA ASP A 140 -6.32 12.79 18.85
C ASP A 140 -6.45 11.56 19.75
N ASP A 141 -7.33 10.63 19.38
CA ASP A 141 -7.48 9.35 20.09
C ASP A 141 -6.21 8.49 19.94
N PHE A 142 -5.56 8.50 18.77
CA PHE A 142 -4.28 7.80 18.60
C PHE A 142 -3.20 8.38 19.52
N LEU A 143 -2.99 9.71 19.51
CA LEU A 143 -1.98 10.38 20.34
C LEU A 143 -2.22 10.13 21.83
N THR A 144 -3.47 10.30 22.28
CA THR A 144 -3.85 10.09 23.69
C THR A 144 -3.52 8.68 24.17
N ARG A 145 -3.72 7.67 23.31
CA ARG A 145 -3.41 6.27 23.61
C ARG A 145 -1.92 5.96 23.50
N PHE A 146 -1.24 6.59 22.55
CA PHE A 146 0.19 6.46 22.39
C PHE A 146 0.94 6.95 23.63
N GLU A 147 0.51 8.08 24.21
CA GLU A 147 1.09 8.67 25.41
C GLU A 147 0.84 7.87 26.71
N LYS A 148 -0.23 7.07 26.79
CA LYS A 148 -0.67 6.41 28.04
C LYS A 148 -0.84 4.92 27.86
N ASP A 149 -0.09 4.14 28.64
CA ASP A 149 -0.23 2.68 28.74
C ASP A 149 -0.31 2.00 27.35
N THR A 150 0.60 2.37 26.43
CA THR A 150 0.62 1.96 25.02
C THR A 150 0.38 0.45 24.83
N HIS A 151 0.99 -0.36 25.70
CA HIS A 151 0.88 -1.82 25.71
C HIS A 151 -0.53 -2.37 26.02
N LYS A 152 -1.43 -1.57 26.60
CA LYS A 152 -2.85 -1.89 26.84
C LYS A 152 -3.77 -1.19 25.85
N THR A 153 -3.45 0.06 25.50
CA THR A 153 -4.35 0.92 24.73
C THR A 153 -4.31 0.65 23.24
N LEU A 154 -3.20 0.10 22.72
CA LEU A 154 -3.00 -0.19 21.28
C LEU A 154 -2.97 -1.69 20.92
N SER A 155 -2.88 -2.60 21.91
CA SER A 155 -2.66 -4.04 21.67
C SER A 155 -3.94 -4.89 21.55
N ASP A 156 -5.10 -4.39 22.01
CA ASP A 156 -6.38 -5.11 21.97
C ASP A 156 -7.53 -4.24 21.43
N VAL A 157 -7.38 -3.82 20.17
CA VAL A 157 -8.40 -3.02 19.48
C VAL A 157 -9.57 -3.92 19.08
N LYS A 158 -10.72 -3.73 19.72
CA LYS A 158 -11.95 -4.48 19.42
C LYS A 158 -12.44 -4.27 17.99
N LYS A 159 -13.21 -5.22 17.47
CA LYS A 159 -13.78 -5.22 16.11
C LYS A 159 -14.48 -3.91 15.78
N GLU A 160 -15.29 -3.38 16.69
CA GLU A 160 -16.06 -2.15 16.46
C GLU A 160 -15.14 -0.95 16.19
N LYS A 161 -14.04 -0.83 16.95
CA LYS A 161 -13.06 0.23 16.77
C LYS A 161 -12.21 0.01 15.52
N GLN A 162 -11.84 -1.23 15.18
CA GLN A 162 -11.16 -1.53 13.91
C GLN A 162 -12.01 -1.11 12.70
N LEU A 163 -13.30 -1.45 12.70
CA LEU A 163 -14.22 -1.05 11.63
C LEU A 163 -14.39 0.47 11.57
N PHE A 164 -14.51 1.14 12.73
CA PHE A 164 -14.55 2.60 12.79
C PHE A 164 -13.30 3.23 12.16
N ILE A 165 -12.11 2.78 12.57
CA ILE A 165 -10.83 3.28 12.05
C ILE A 165 -10.77 3.12 10.53
N LEU A 166 -11.04 1.91 10.01
CA LEU A 166 -10.97 1.65 8.58
C LEU A 166 -12.00 2.48 7.80
N LYS A 167 -13.21 2.65 8.35
CA LYS A 167 -14.26 3.45 7.73
C LYS A 167 -13.88 4.93 7.63
N GLU A 168 -13.40 5.52 8.72
CA GLU A 168 -13.02 6.94 8.72
C GLU A 168 -11.76 7.19 7.90
N ALA A 169 -10.79 6.27 7.91
CA ALA A 169 -9.62 6.35 7.04
C ALA A 169 -10.00 6.24 5.56
N ALA A 170 -10.91 5.32 5.19
CA ALA A 170 -11.38 5.15 3.81
C ALA A 170 -12.12 6.38 3.28
N LYS A 171 -12.71 7.23 4.13
CA LYS A 171 -13.31 8.49 3.69
C LYS A 171 -12.28 9.56 3.30
N LYS A 172 -11.07 9.48 3.86
CA LYS A 172 -9.99 10.47 3.67
C LYS A 172 -9.11 10.17 2.47
N VAL A 173 -9.15 8.95 1.93
CA VAL A 173 -8.41 8.61 0.71
C VAL A 173 -9.13 9.08 -0.55
N ALA A 174 -8.37 9.46 -1.59
CA ALA A 174 -8.95 10.06 -2.80
C ALA A 174 -9.92 9.13 -3.55
N ALA A 175 -9.65 7.82 -3.59
CA ALA A 175 -10.52 6.85 -4.26
C ALA A 175 -11.48 6.15 -3.29
N ARG A 176 -12.10 6.89 -2.36
CA ARG A 176 -12.96 6.36 -1.29
C ARG A 176 -14.00 5.32 -1.76
N GLU A 177 -14.62 5.53 -2.92
CA GLU A 177 -15.66 4.64 -3.47
C GLU A 177 -15.15 3.25 -3.87
N MET A 178 -13.83 3.11 -4.07
CA MET A 178 -13.20 1.84 -4.40
C MET A 178 -13.02 0.94 -3.17
N PHE A 179 -12.93 1.55 -1.98
CA PHE A 179 -12.52 0.85 -0.76
C PHE A 179 -13.70 0.57 0.16
N ASP A 180 -14.12 -0.68 0.18
CA ASP A 180 -15.09 -1.18 1.14
C ASP A 180 -14.35 -1.57 2.43
N TYR A 181 -14.53 -0.78 3.48
CA TYR A 181 -13.90 -1.01 4.78
C TYR A 181 -14.32 -2.33 5.43
N GLU A 182 -15.53 -2.83 5.17
CA GLU A 182 -16.00 -4.12 5.69
C GLU A 182 -15.33 -5.26 4.95
N LEU A 183 -15.16 -5.13 3.63
CA LEU A 183 -14.38 -6.09 2.83
C LEU A 183 -12.93 -6.13 3.29
N ILE A 184 -12.28 -4.98 3.48
CA ILE A 184 -10.90 -4.90 4.01
C ILE A 184 -10.83 -5.58 5.38
N TRP A 185 -11.78 -5.29 6.27
CA TRP A 185 -11.81 -5.91 7.59
C TRP A 185 -11.98 -7.44 7.50
N ASN A 186 -12.86 -7.91 6.62
CA ASN A 186 -13.12 -9.33 6.41
C ASN A 186 -11.90 -10.05 5.82
N ILE A 187 -11.16 -9.41 4.92
CA ILE A 187 -9.93 -9.94 4.35
C ILE A 187 -8.84 -10.08 5.42
N ILE A 188 -8.69 -9.08 6.31
CA ILE A 188 -7.53 -9.00 7.22
C ILE A 188 -7.81 -9.66 8.58
N TYR A 189 -8.94 -9.37 9.21
CA TYR A 189 -9.17 -9.69 10.64
C TYR A 189 -10.17 -10.82 10.88
N SER A 190 -11.01 -11.16 9.89
CA SER A 190 -12.06 -12.14 10.13
C SER A 190 -11.49 -13.54 10.33
N LYS A 191 -11.77 -14.11 11.51
CA LYS A 191 -11.44 -15.49 11.87
C LYS A 191 -12.43 -16.52 11.31
N LYS A 192 -13.57 -16.06 10.78
CA LYS A 192 -14.72 -16.88 10.37
C LYS A 192 -14.87 -17.00 8.86
N HIS A 193 -14.02 -16.33 8.09
CA HIS A 193 -14.03 -16.43 6.64
C HIS A 193 -12.91 -17.36 6.20
N GLU A 194 -13.27 -18.47 5.55
CA GLU A 194 -12.35 -19.44 4.95
C GLU A 194 -11.33 -18.75 4.02
N ASN A 195 -11.75 -17.68 3.36
CA ASN A 195 -10.92 -16.90 2.44
C ASN A 195 -10.25 -15.66 3.07
N GLY A 196 -10.27 -15.49 4.39
CA GLY A 196 -9.55 -14.41 5.09
C GLY A 196 -8.06 -14.72 5.29
N PHE A 197 -7.23 -13.69 5.44
CA PHE A 197 -5.82 -13.85 5.76
C PHE A 197 -5.60 -14.34 7.19
N GLU A 198 -6.42 -13.93 8.17
CA GLU A 198 -6.22 -14.28 9.58
C GLU A 198 -6.08 -15.80 9.82
N PRO A 199 -6.99 -16.68 9.33
CA PRO A 199 -6.80 -18.12 9.49
C PRO A 199 -5.51 -18.64 8.86
N THR A 200 -5.14 -18.11 7.68
CA THR A 200 -3.92 -18.49 6.97
C THR A 200 -2.67 -18.08 7.74
N TRP A 201 -2.66 -16.88 8.32
CA TRP A 201 -1.56 -16.40 9.16
C TRP A 201 -1.39 -17.23 10.43
N GLN A 202 -2.50 -17.61 11.08
CA GLN A 202 -2.45 -18.48 12.26
C GLN A 202 -1.82 -19.82 11.91
N ARG A 203 -2.24 -20.45 10.79
CA ARG A 203 -1.66 -21.70 10.30
C ARG A 203 -0.19 -21.55 9.88
N ALA A 204 0.19 -20.41 9.32
CA ALA A 204 1.56 -20.14 8.89
C ALA A 204 2.52 -19.96 10.08
N THR A 205 2.02 -19.37 11.18
CA THR A 205 2.81 -19.02 12.38
C THR A 205 2.89 -20.18 13.38
N HIS A 206 1.82 -20.97 13.51
CA HIS A 206 1.71 -22.02 14.52
C HIS A 206 1.72 -23.41 13.88
N LEU A 207 2.43 -24.35 14.51
CA LEU A 207 2.49 -25.74 14.04
C LEU A 207 1.15 -26.47 14.19
N ILE A 208 0.46 -26.21 15.29
CA ILE A 208 -0.86 -26.79 15.63
C ILE A 208 -1.76 -25.66 16.10
N THR A 209 -2.98 -25.61 15.59
CA THR A 209 -3.98 -24.58 15.91
C THR A 209 -5.30 -25.25 16.29
N TYR A 210 -5.97 -24.74 17.33
CA TYR A 210 -7.19 -25.32 17.90
C TYR A 210 -8.38 -24.33 17.92
N MET A 211 -8.14 -23.05 17.62
CA MET A 211 -9.13 -21.99 17.84
C MET A 211 -10.13 -21.82 16.68
N GLY A 212 -11.23 -22.58 16.74
CA GLY A 212 -12.35 -22.47 15.80
C GLY A 212 -12.20 -23.33 14.55
N GLU A 213 -13.31 -23.58 13.88
CA GLU A 213 -13.43 -24.57 12.80
C GLU A 213 -12.44 -24.34 11.65
N PHE A 214 -12.27 -23.09 11.20
CA PHE A 214 -11.37 -22.72 10.09
C PHE A 214 -9.88 -22.66 10.45
N GLN A 215 -9.53 -22.77 11.73
CA GLN A 215 -8.14 -22.73 12.20
C GLN A 215 -7.72 -24.06 12.80
N LYS A 216 -8.61 -25.05 12.89
CA LYS A 216 -8.25 -26.32 13.49
C LYS A 216 -7.32 -27.09 12.55
N THR A 217 -6.16 -27.50 13.04
CA THR A 217 -5.28 -28.41 12.31
C THR A 217 -5.97 -29.77 12.20
N GLU A 218 -5.98 -30.35 10.99
CA GLU A 218 -6.55 -31.67 10.72
C GLU A 218 -5.78 -32.79 11.44
N ASP A 219 -6.45 -33.90 11.71
CA ASP A 219 -5.80 -35.07 12.31
C ASP A 219 -4.66 -35.57 11.40
N PHE A 220 -3.53 -35.95 12.01
CA PHE A 220 -2.29 -36.33 11.32
C PHE A 220 -1.66 -35.24 10.42
N ASN A 221 -2.01 -33.97 10.61
CA ASN A 221 -1.45 -32.83 9.88
C ASN A 221 -0.64 -31.89 10.80
N ILE A 222 0.38 -31.19 10.27
CA ILE A 222 1.10 -30.11 10.95
C ILE A 222 1.10 -28.91 10.00
N ASN A 223 -0.01 -28.18 9.97
CA ASN A 223 -0.27 -26.98 9.16
C ASN A 223 0.59 -26.90 7.88
N PHE A 224 1.38 -25.84 7.69
CA PHE A 224 2.16 -25.62 6.48
C PHE A 224 3.34 -26.61 6.28
N ILE A 225 3.71 -27.42 7.29
CA ILE A 225 4.80 -28.40 7.14
C ILE A 225 4.39 -29.55 6.24
N PHE A 226 3.18 -30.10 6.45
CA PHE A 226 2.68 -31.24 5.66
C PHE A 226 1.78 -30.79 4.51
N GLU A 227 1.54 -29.50 4.39
CA GLU A 227 0.74 -28.94 3.31
C GLU A 227 1.47 -28.99 1.97
N ASN A 228 0.96 -29.83 1.06
CA ASN A 228 1.50 -29.97 -0.29
C ASN A 228 1.06 -28.80 -1.20
N SER A 229 1.55 -27.61 -0.83
CA SER A 229 1.23 -26.33 -1.46
C SER A 229 1.83 -26.18 -2.88
N SER A 230 2.81 -27.02 -3.22
CA SER A 230 3.47 -27.07 -4.52
C SER A 230 2.57 -27.52 -5.68
N ILE A 231 1.51 -28.30 -5.40
CA ILE A 231 0.78 -29.00 -6.48
C ILE A 231 -0.31 -28.15 -7.14
N ASN A 232 -0.94 -27.21 -6.42
CA ASN A 232 -2.17 -26.59 -6.92
C ASN A 232 -2.13 -25.07 -7.14
N GLY A 233 -1.05 -24.36 -6.77
CA GLY A 233 -0.98 -22.90 -6.91
C GLY A 233 -2.02 -22.12 -6.09
N TYR A 234 -2.84 -22.81 -5.28
CA TYR A 234 -3.95 -22.28 -4.50
C TYR A 234 -3.54 -21.07 -3.66
N TYR A 235 -2.43 -21.16 -2.94
CA TYR A 235 -1.95 -20.06 -2.08
C TYR A 235 -1.53 -18.81 -2.85
N HIS A 236 -0.99 -18.99 -4.05
CA HIS A 236 -0.69 -17.87 -4.94
C HIS A 236 -1.98 -17.21 -5.43
N GLU A 237 -2.98 -18.00 -5.84
CA GLU A 237 -4.29 -17.46 -6.24
C GLU A 237 -5.01 -16.77 -5.09
N PHE A 238 -4.94 -17.37 -3.90
CA PHE A 238 -5.50 -16.86 -2.68
C PHE A 238 -4.89 -15.51 -2.28
N VAL A 239 -3.56 -15.35 -2.36
CA VAL A 239 -2.89 -14.10 -2.00
C VAL A 239 -3.14 -13.03 -3.06
N TYR A 240 -2.95 -13.34 -4.35
CA TYR A 240 -3.07 -12.33 -5.42
C TYR A 240 -4.51 -11.99 -5.81
N SER A 241 -5.50 -12.71 -5.29
CA SER A 241 -6.91 -12.28 -5.37
C SER A 241 -7.27 -11.17 -4.39
N LYS A 242 -6.43 -10.89 -3.38
CA LYS A 242 -6.75 -9.94 -2.28
C LYS A 242 -5.64 -8.93 -2.02
N LEU A 243 -4.39 -9.38 -2.02
CA LEU A 243 -3.24 -8.57 -1.65
C LEU A 243 -3.11 -7.28 -2.50
N PRO A 244 -3.29 -7.30 -3.84
CA PRO A 244 -3.25 -6.06 -4.63
C PRO A 244 -4.26 -5.01 -4.20
N TYR A 245 -5.48 -5.44 -3.85
CA TYR A 245 -6.52 -4.53 -3.35
C TYR A 245 -6.12 -3.91 -2.00
N ILE A 246 -5.59 -4.72 -1.08
CA ILE A 246 -5.12 -4.24 0.22
C ILE A 246 -3.89 -3.32 0.08
N LEU A 247 -2.92 -3.66 -0.79
CA LEU A 247 -1.75 -2.82 -1.02
C LEU A 247 -2.10 -1.51 -1.71
N MET A 248 -3.10 -1.49 -2.58
CA MET A 248 -3.62 -0.24 -3.13
C MET A 248 -4.23 0.65 -2.06
N PHE A 249 -5.04 0.07 -1.16
CA PHE A 249 -5.59 0.81 -0.03
C PHE A 249 -4.47 1.36 0.85
N LEU A 250 -3.48 0.53 1.19
CA LEU A 250 -2.30 0.92 1.96
C LEU A 250 -1.49 2.03 1.27
N THR A 251 -1.36 1.98 -0.06
CA THR A 251 -0.70 3.04 -0.84
C THR A 251 -1.44 4.37 -0.69
N GLN A 252 -2.76 4.38 -0.73
CA GLN A 252 -3.52 5.63 -0.53
C GLN A 252 -3.49 6.12 0.91
N ILE A 253 -3.53 5.22 1.88
CA ILE A 253 -3.38 5.55 3.31
C ILE A 253 -2.01 6.18 3.55
N THR A 254 -0.93 5.57 3.07
CA THR A 254 0.42 6.14 3.22
C THR A 254 0.54 7.49 2.54
N LEU A 255 0.07 7.63 1.30
CA LEU A 255 0.04 8.92 0.60
C LEU A 255 -0.67 10.01 1.40
N GLU A 256 -1.82 9.70 2.01
CA GLU A 256 -2.57 10.66 2.81
C GLU A 256 -1.93 10.93 4.17
N CYS A 257 -1.27 9.94 4.79
CA CYS A 257 -0.47 10.18 5.99
C CYS A 257 0.66 11.18 5.71
N PHE A 258 1.37 10.96 4.62
CA PHE A 258 2.47 11.80 4.19
C PHE A 258 2.00 13.20 3.77
N SER A 259 0.90 13.32 2.99
CA SER A 259 0.36 14.61 2.55
C SER A 259 0.01 15.57 3.69
N ARG A 260 -0.29 15.04 4.88
CA ARG A 260 -0.53 15.81 6.11
C ARG A 260 0.73 16.35 6.76
N LEU A 261 1.86 15.66 6.58
CA LEU A 261 3.16 16.09 7.08
C LEU A 261 3.80 17.12 6.15
N TYR A 262 3.74 16.88 4.85
CA TYR A 262 4.30 17.78 3.85
C TYR A 262 3.40 17.84 2.62
N PRO A 263 3.13 19.05 2.08
CA PRO A 263 2.23 19.18 0.93
C PRO A 263 2.84 18.49 -0.29
N LEU A 264 2.15 17.44 -0.75
CA LEU A 264 2.49 16.71 -1.96
C LEU A 264 1.90 17.39 -3.19
N HIS A 265 2.64 17.35 -4.30
CA HIS A 265 2.16 17.93 -5.55
C HIS A 265 0.98 17.13 -6.12
N ASN A 266 -0.17 17.79 -6.30
CA ASN A 266 -1.43 17.12 -6.66
C ASN A 266 -1.35 16.28 -7.94
N LYS A 267 -0.66 16.77 -8.97
CA LYS A 267 -0.53 16.05 -10.26
C LYS A 267 0.23 14.73 -10.10
N THR A 268 1.20 14.68 -9.19
CA THR A 268 1.98 13.47 -8.90
C THR A 268 1.13 12.43 -8.21
N ILE A 269 0.33 12.85 -7.23
CA ILE A 269 -0.61 11.97 -6.55
C ILE A 269 -1.69 11.49 -7.52
N ASP A 270 -2.28 12.38 -8.32
CA ASP A 270 -3.31 12.01 -9.28
C ASP A 270 -2.78 11.00 -10.31
N HIS A 271 -1.53 11.19 -10.79
CA HIS A 271 -0.87 10.22 -11.63
C HIS A 271 -0.75 8.84 -10.98
N LEU A 272 -0.20 8.79 -9.76
CA LEU A 272 0.00 7.53 -9.04
C LEU A 272 -1.32 6.81 -8.77
N ILE A 273 -2.36 7.53 -8.34
CA ILE A 273 -3.65 6.92 -8.05
C ILE A 273 -4.34 6.44 -9.33
N LEU A 274 -4.38 7.26 -10.39
CA LEU A 274 -5.05 6.87 -11.63
C LEU A 274 -4.34 5.71 -12.34
N THR A 275 -3.00 5.65 -12.33
CA THR A 275 -2.25 4.54 -12.93
C THR A 275 -2.40 3.25 -12.14
N THR A 276 -2.30 3.29 -10.80
CA THR A 276 -2.50 2.10 -9.97
C THR A 276 -3.93 1.58 -10.05
N MET A 277 -4.92 2.48 -10.03
CA MET A 277 -6.33 2.11 -10.25
C MET A 277 -6.55 1.53 -11.65
N GLY A 278 -6.07 2.20 -12.70
CA GLY A 278 -6.18 1.71 -14.07
C GLY A 278 -5.56 0.32 -14.25
N CYS A 279 -4.39 0.07 -13.64
CA CYS A 279 -3.75 -1.23 -13.63
C CYS A 279 -4.63 -2.27 -12.94
N TYR A 280 -5.12 -1.99 -11.73
CA TYR A 280 -6.00 -2.90 -11.00
C TYR A 280 -7.30 -3.22 -11.74
N GLU A 281 -7.97 -2.21 -12.32
CA GLU A 281 -9.16 -2.41 -13.14
C GLU A 281 -8.89 -3.33 -14.33
N SER A 282 -7.70 -3.20 -14.94
CA SER A 282 -7.31 -4.04 -16.07
C SER A 282 -7.03 -5.49 -15.67
N LEU A 283 -6.50 -5.71 -14.46
CA LEU A 283 -6.20 -7.05 -13.96
C LEU A 283 -7.47 -7.76 -13.47
N TYR A 284 -8.31 -7.08 -12.68
CA TYR A 284 -9.38 -7.71 -11.89
C TYR A 284 -10.79 -7.45 -12.41
N LEU A 285 -11.03 -6.35 -13.10
CA LEU A 285 -12.37 -5.98 -13.57
C LEU A 285 -12.55 -6.31 -15.06
N SER A 286 -13.81 -6.40 -15.49
CA SER A 286 -14.16 -6.72 -16.87
C SER A 286 -15.30 -5.85 -17.39
N GLY A 287 -15.30 -5.61 -18.70
CA GLY A 287 -16.39 -4.95 -19.42
C GLY A 287 -16.66 -3.53 -18.94
N ARG A 288 -17.90 -3.28 -18.46
CA ARG A 288 -18.35 -1.92 -18.13
C ARG A 288 -17.81 -1.34 -16.82
N LYS A 289 -17.08 -2.15 -16.04
CA LYS A 289 -16.53 -1.81 -14.72
C LYS A 289 -15.10 -1.22 -14.79
N GLN A 290 -14.70 -0.62 -15.91
CA GLN A 290 -13.36 -0.02 -16.09
C GLN A 290 -13.47 1.48 -16.39
N PRO A 291 -13.88 2.32 -15.43
CA PRO A 291 -14.02 3.76 -15.63
C PRO A 291 -12.69 4.45 -15.97
N ILE A 292 -11.56 4.02 -15.39
CA ILE A 292 -10.26 4.65 -15.66
C ILE A 292 -9.82 4.38 -17.09
N ALA A 293 -9.98 3.15 -17.58
CA ALA A 293 -9.64 2.83 -18.96
C ALA A 293 -10.43 3.66 -19.98
N ARG A 294 -11.70 3.98 -19.67
CA ARG A 294 -12.52 4.87 -20.51
C ARG A 294 -12.08 6.31 -20.43
N LEU A 295 -11.78 6.79 -19.22
CA LEU A 295 -11.26 8.14 -19.01
C LEU A 295 -10.02 8.36 -19.89
N PHE A 296 -9.02 7.49 -19.77
CA PHE A 296 -7.77 7.61 -20.52
C PHE A 296 -7.98 7.46 -22.03
N LYS A 297 -8.83 6.52 -22.46
CA LYS A 297 -9.18 6.38 -23.87
C LYS A 297 -9.82 7.65 -24.44
N ASN A 298 -10.69 8.32 -23.69
CA ASN A 298 -11.37 9.53 -24.14
C ASN A 298 -10.43 10.74 -24.12
N SER A 299 -9.65 10.89 -23.05
CA SER A 299 -8.75 12.04 -22.86
C SER A 299 -7.54 12.01 -23.78
N PHE A 300 -7.07 10.82 -24.16
CA PHE A 300 -5.83 10.68 -24.95
C PHE A 300 -6.04 10.08 -26.33
N LYS A 301 -7.28 10.01 -26.82
CA LYS A 301 -7.63 9.37 -28.10
C LYS A 301 -6.71 9.81 -29.25
N ASP A 302 -6.46 11.11 -29.36
CA ASP A 302 -5.69 11.71 -30.45
C ASP A 302 -4.18 11.40 -30.34
N PHE A 303 -3.70 11.01 -29.16
CA PHE A 303 -2.31 10.63 -28.90
C PHE A 303 -2.09 9.11 -29.01
N LEU A 304 -3.15 8.30 -29.11
CA LEU A 304 -3.06 6.84 -29.20
C LEU A 304 -2.78 6.41 -30.64
N GLN A 305 -1.61 6.76 -31.17
CA GLN A 305 -1.13 6.31 -32.49
C GLN A 305 0.27 5.74 -32.39
N CYS A 306 0.53 4.67 -33.15
CA CYS A 306 1.86 4.07 -33.17
C CYS A 306 2.84 4.96 -33.94
N ILE A 307 3.93 5.39 -33.29
CA ILE A 307 4.95 6.22 -33.94
C ILE A 307 5.71 5.51 -35.06
N HIS A 308 5.66 4.17 -35.11
CA HIS A 308 6.38 3.37 -36.11
C HIS A 308 5.57 3.07 -37.37
N CYS A 309 4.26 2.84 -37.23
CA CYS A 309 3.40 2.43 -38.37
C CYS A 309 2.16 3.29 -38.57
N GLY A 310 1.93 4.31 -37.73
CA GLY A 310 0.80 5.23 -37.83
C GLY A 310 -0.57 4.64 -37.49
N ASN A 311 -0.64 3.34 -37.15
CA ASN A 311 -1.90 2.71 -36.82
C ASN A 311 -2.43 3.17 -35.45
N ASP A 312 -3.74 3.39 -35.36
CA ASP A 312 -4.42 3.73 -34.10
C ASP A 312 -4.20 2.63 -33.06
N LEU A 313 -3.86 3.04 -31.85
CA LEU A 313 -3.62 2.18 -30.71
C LEU A 313 -4.85 2.14 -29.80
N GLN A 314 -5.02 1.02 -29.12
CA GLN A 314 -6.05 0.86 -28.09
C GLN A 314 -5.42 0.29 -26.83
N ILE A 315 -5.82 0.83 -25.68
CA ILE A 315 -5.45 0.31 -24.36
C ILE A 315 -6.22 -1.01 -24.16
N LYS A 316 -5.66 -2.11 -24.68
CA LYS A 316 -6.23 -3.46 -24.52
C LYS A 316 -5.87 -4.00 -23.15
N ARG A 317 -6.81 -4.71 -22.51
CA ARG A 317 -6.64 -5.35 -21.19
C ARG A 317 -5.32 -6.13 -21.06
N LYS A 318 -4.93 -6.85 -22.12
CA LYS A 318 -3.70 -7.66 -22.19
C LYS A 318 -2.40 -6.86 -21.99
N TYR A 319 -2.38 -5.58 -22.38
CA TYR A 319 -1.19 -4.70 -22.33
C TYR A 319 -1.41 -3.48 -21.44
N ALA A 320 -2.58 -3.33 -20.84
CA ALA A 320 -2.91 -2.21 -19.98
C ALA A 320 -1.94 -2.05 -18.78
N PRO A 321 -1.46 -3.11 -18.10
CA PRO A 321 -0.44 -2.93 -17.06
C PRO A 321 0.87 -2.32 -17.57
N LEU A 322 1.27 -2.63 -18.81
CA LEU A 322 2.44 -2.03 -19.45
C LEU A 322 2.24 -0.52 -19.68
N PHE A 323 1.04 -0.15 -20.12
CA PHE A 323 0.66 1.25 -20.30
C PHE A 323 0.65 2.03 -18.98
N TYR A 324 -0.03 1.50 -17.95
CA TYR A 324 -0.20 2.23 -16.69
C TYR A 324 1.07 2.29 -15.84
N LEU A 325 1.86 1.21 -15.80
CA LEU A 325 3.02 1.15 -14.88
C LEU A 325 4.35 1.51 -15.54
N ARG A 326 4.45 1.35 -16.88
CA ARG A 326 5.68 1.61 -17.62
C ARG A 326 5.53 2.66 -18.71
N GLU A 327 4.36 3.27 -18.83
CA GLU A 327 4.13 4.34 -19.81
C GLU A 327 4.44 3.87 -21.24
N GLN A 328 4.07 2.62 -21.55
CA GLN A 328 4.43 1.95 -22.81
C GLN A 328 3.19 1.35 -23.50
N LEU A 329 3.08 1.56 -24.81
CA LEU A 329 2.02 1.03 -25.65
C LEU A 329 2.56 -0.04 -26.60
N TYR A 330 1.88 -1.19 -26.65
CA TYR A 330 2.21 -2.26 -27.61
C TYR A 330 1.34 -2.14 -28.87
N CYS A 331 1.98 -2.09 -30.04
CA CYS A 331 1.29 -2.11 -31.33
C CYS A 331 1.18 -3.54 -31.88
N GLU A 332 -0.03 -4.06 -32.05
CA GLU A 332 -0.24 -5.40 -32.65
C GLU A 332 -0.04 -5.44 -34.17
N HIS A 333 0.00 -4.29 -34.84
CA HIS A 333 0.22 -4.22 -36.28
C HIS A 333 1.70 -4.41 -36.64
N CYS A 334 2.60 -3.65 -36.01
CA CYS A 334 4.04 -3.75 -36.27
C CYS A 334 4.82 -4.51 -35.19
N ASN A 335 4.16 -5.00 -34.13
CA ASN A 335 4.77 -5.72 -33.00
C ASN A 335 5.89 -4.95 -32.26
N LEU A 336 5.85 -3.61 -32.32
CA LEU A 336 6.78 -2.74 -31.60
C LEU A 336 6.13 -2.11 -30.39
N ILE A 337 6.96 -1.75 -29.40
CA ILE A 337 6.58 -1.00 -28.22
C ILE A 337 6.93 0.47 -28.45
N THR A 338 6.01 1.36 -28.09
CA THR A 338 6.18 2.80 -28.17
C THR A 338 6.08 3.39 -26.77
N GLU A 339 7.04 4.24 -26.40
CA GLU A 339 6.95 5.03 -25.16
C GLU A 339 5.85 6.07 -25.29
N PHE A 340 5.08 6.25 -24.23
CA PHE A 340 3.92 7.13 -24.17
C PHE A 340 4.03 7.99 -22.91
N PRO A 341 4.36 9.28 -23.00
CA PRO A 341 4.69 10.14 -21.85
C PRO A 341 3.43 10.49 -21.03
N LEU A 342 2.88 9.50 -20.34
CA LEU A 342 1.59 9.54 -19.70
C LEU A 342 1.57 10.56 -18.57
N TYR A 343 2.61 10.56 -17.71
CA TYR A 343 2.73 11.51 -16.62
C TYR A 343 2.64 12.95 -17.11
N TRP A 344 3.41 13.27 -18.16
CA TRP A 344 3.42 14.59 -18.75
C TRP A 344 2.07 14.95 -19.38
N LEU A 345 1.48 14.05 -20.17
CA LEU A 345 0.19 14.28 -20.82
C LEU A 345 -0.95 14.49 -19.80
N MET A 346 -0.97 13.69 -18.73
CA MET A 346 -1.92 13.89 -17.63
C MET A 346 -1.75 15.25 -16.96
N SER A 347 -0.50 15.70 -16.80
CA SER A 347 -0.20 17.00 -16.22
C SER A 347 -0.70 18.19 -17.06
N GLN A 348 -0.80 18.01 -18.39
CA GLN A 348 -1.31 19.01 -19.33
C GLN A 348 -2.84 18.94 -19.48
N ALA A 349 -3.40 17.73 -19.45
CA ALA A 349 -4.83 17.50 -19.58
C ALA A 349 -5.65 17.88 -18.32
N ASN A 350 -4.99 18.27 -17.23
CA ASN A 350 -5.59 18.58 -15.92
C ASN A 350 -6.54 17.48 -15.42
N LEU A 351 -6.20 16.22 -15.71
CA LEU A 351 -6.91 15.08 -15.14
C LEU A 351 -6.65 15.04 -13.63
N SER A 352 -7.70 15.26 -12.86
CA SER A 352 -7.67 15.26 -11.41
C SER A 352 -8.69 14.29 -10.85
N ILE A 353 -8.35 13.70 -9.70
CA ILE A 353 -9.31 12.94 -8.91
C ILE A 353 -10.05 13.94 -8.03
N ASN A 354 -11.38 13.87 -8.01
CA ASN A 354 -12.16 14.77 -7.18
C ASN A 354 -11.94 14.43 -5.70
N ARG A 355 -11.04 15.17 -5.04
CA ARG A 355 -10.79 15.10 -3.61
C ARG A 355 -11.70 16.11 -2.93
N ASP A 356 -13.00 15.84 -2.92
CA ASP A 356 -13.93 16.67 -2.15
C ASP A 356 -13.51 16.59 -0.68
N LYS A 357 -13.02 17.72 -0.14
CA LYS A 357 -12.67 17.91 1.27
C LYS A 357 -13.89 17.83 2.18
#